data_AF-A0A5K0WID2-F1
#
_entry.id   AF-A0A5K0WID2-F1
#
_cell.length_a   1.000
_cell.length_b   1.000
_cell.length_c   1.000
_cell.angle_alpha   90.00
_cell.angle_beta   90.00
_cell.angle_gamma   90.00
#
_symmetry.space_group_name_H-M   'P 1'
#
loop_
_entity.id
_entity.type
_entity.pdbx_description
1 polymer ?
#
loop_
_entity_poly.entity_id
_entity_poly.type
_entity_poly.pdbx_seq_one_letter_code
_entity_poly.pdbx_strand_id
1 'polypeptide(L)' 'LNRCGRSCRLRWLNYLRPNIKRGNISAQEEDLIVRLHKLLGN' A
#
# COMPACT_ATOMS: atom_id res chain seq x y z
N LEU A 1 -22.37 -5.86 12.49
CA LEU A 1 -20.95 -6.00 12.12
C LEU A 1 -20.12 -5.06 12.99
N ASN A 2 -19.61 -5.52 14.15
CA ASN A 2 -18.86 -4.67 15.09
C ASN A 2 -17.46 -4.38 14.53
N ARG A 3 -17.30 -3.27 13.82
CA ARG A 3 -15.98 -2.78 13.38
C ARG A 3 -15.49 -1.75 14.39
N CYS A 4 -14.30 -1.94 14.95
CA CYS A 4 -13.66 -0.90 15.75
C CYS A 4 -13.10 0.19 14.84
N GLY A 5 -13.05 1.44 15.32
CA GLY A 5 -12.58 2.59 14.54
C GLY A 5 -11.18 2.38 13.92
N ARG A 6 -10.29 1.66 14.62
CA ARG A 6 -8.97 1.27 14.11
C ARG A 6 -9.08 0.38 12.88
N SER A 7 -9.94 -0.64 12.90
CA SER A 7 -10.14 -1.55 11.77
C SER A 7 -10.77 -0.83 10.57
N CYS A 8 -11.75 0.06 10.81
CA CYS A 8 -12.32 0.90 9.75
C CYS A 8 -11.28 1.80 9.10
N ARG A 9 -10.46 2.49 9.91
CA ARG A 9 -9.40 3.37 9.42
C ARG A 9 -8.36 2.59 8.63
N LEU A 10 -7.90 1.44 9.13
CA LEU A 10 -6.94 0.59 8.43
C LEU A 10 -7.51 0.09 7.10
N ARG A 11 -8.78 -0.33 7.09
CA ARG A 11 -9.47 -0.74 5.87
C ARG A 11 -9.58 0.40 4.86
N TRP A 12 -9.85 1.62 5.31
CA TRP A 12 -9.89 2.78 4.42
C TRP A 12 -8.52 3.05 3.79
N LEU A 13 -7.46 3.10 4.61
CA LEU A 13 -6.11 3.44 4.17
C LEU A 13 -5.50 2.39 3.22
N ASN A 14 -5.76 1.11 3.45
CA ASN A 14 -5.12 0.04 2.68
C ASN A 14 -5.97 -0.48 1.52
N TYR A 15 -7.29 -0.26 1.57
CA TYR A 15 -8.18 -0.82 0.56
C TYR A 15 -9.10 0.24 -0.05
N LEU A 16 -9.87 0.99 0.73
CA LEU A 16 -11.00 1.76 0.17
C LEU A 16 -10.64 3.13 -0.41
N ARG A 17 -9.51 3.72 -0.04
CA ARG A 17 -9.13 5.06 -0.53
C ARG A 17 -9.03 5.04 -2.08
N PRO A 18 -9.64 6.00 -2.78
CA PRO A 18 -9.76 5.96 -4.25
C PRO A 18 -8.43 6.01 -4.98
N ASN A 19 -7.41 6.62 -4.36
CA ASN A 19 -6.09 6.79 -4.99
C ASN A 19 -5.17 5.58 -4.82
N ILE A 20 -5.66 4.47 -4.28
CA ILE A 20 -4.89 3.23 -4.20
C ILE A 20 -4.89 2.60 -5.58
N LYS A 21 -3.72 2.47 -6.18
CA LYS A 21 -3.55 1.75 -7.46
C LYS A 21 -3.87 0.27 -7.23
N ARG A 22 -4.92 -0.22 -7.89
CA ARG A 22 -5.36 -1.62 -7.84
C ARG A 22 -5.06 -2.27 -9.18
N GLY A 23 -3.88 -2.83 -9.30
CA GLY A 23 -3.41 -3.47 -10.53
C GLY A 23 -2.00 -4.02 -10.32
N ASN A 24 -1.47 -4.66 -11.35
CA ASN A 24 -0.11 -5.18 -11.31
C ASN A 24 0.90 -4.03 -11.15
N ILE A 25 1.96 -4.32 -10.41
CA ILE A 25 3.13 -3.46 -10.30
C ILE A 25 3.84 -3.51 -11.66
N SER A 26 4.19 -2.36 -12.24
CA SER A 26 4.98 -2.33 -13.47
C SER A 26 6.44 -2.67 -13.18
N ALA A 27 7.20 -3.12 -14.19
CA ALA A 27 8.62 -3.40 -14.03
C ALA A 27 9.42 -2.19 -13.51
N GLN A 28 9.03 -0.96 -13.88
CA GLN A 28 9.67 0.24 -13.35
C GLN A 28 9.33 0.47 -11.86
N GLU A 29 8.09 0.20 -11.46
CA GLU A 29 7.68 0.28 -10.06
C GLU A 29 8.39 -0.77 -9.21
N GLU A 30 8.57 -1.99 -9.73
CA GLU A 30 9.34 -3.05 -9.07
C GLU A 30 10.82 -2.65 -8.85
N ASP A 31 11.50 -2.17 -9.90
CA ASP A 31 12.89 -1.70 -9.77
C ASP A 31 13.01 -0.56 -8.74
N LEU A 32 12.06 0.37 -8.77
CA LEU A 32 12.02 1.48 -7.81
C LEU A 32 11.85 0.97 -6.38
N ILE A 33 10.93 0.03 -6.15
CA ILE A 33 10.72 -0.60 -4.83
C ILE A 33 12.01 -1.24 -4.34
N VAL A 34 12.68 -2.04 -5.17
CA VAL A 34 13.93 -2.73 -4.80
C VAL A 34 15.04 -1.71 -4.50
N ARG A 35 15.18 -0.67 -5.32
CA ARG A 35 16.19 0.38 -5.13
C ARG A 35 15.97 1.14 -3.83
N LEU A 36 14.74 1.55 -3.56
CA LEU A 36 14.39 2.26 -2.33
C LEU A 36 14.60 1.37 -1.10
N HIS A 37 14.23 0.10 -1.18
CA HIS A 37 14.47 -0.85 -0.09
C HIS A 37 15.96 -1.04 0.21
N LYS A 38 16.81 -1.16 -0.83
CA LYS A 38 18.27 -1.24 -0.65
C LYS A 38 18.85 0.03 -0.02
N LEU A 39 18.33 1.21 -0.39
CA LEU A 39 18.84 2.49 0.08
C LEU A 39 18.41 2.80 1.52
N LEU A 40 17.16 2.53 1.86
CA LEU A 40 16.56 2.92 3.14
C LEU A 40 16.54 1.78 4.17
N GLY A 41 16.71 0.53 3.74
CA GLY A 41 16.54 -0.65 4.59
C GLY A 41 15.07 -0.90 4.95
N ASN A 42 14.87 -1.76 5.94
CA ASN A 42 13.64 -1.87 6.74
C ASN A 42 14.04 -1.78 8.21
#